data_AF-A0A838DX06-F1
#
_entry.id   AF-A0A838DX06-F1
#
_cell.length_a   1.000
_cell.length_b   1.000
_cell.length_c   1.000
_cell.angle_alpha   90.00
_cell.angle_beta   90.00
_cell.angle_gamma   90.00
#
_symmetry.space_group_name_H-M   'P 1'
#
loop_
_entity.id
_entity.type
_entity.pdbx_description
1 polymer ?
#
loop_
_entity_poly.entity_id
_entity_poly.type
_entity_poly.pdbx_seq_one_letter_code
_entity_poly.pdbx_strand_id
1 'polypeptide(L)'
;GLLEDVGLARTLAQFGFKASWGYQLSLDQVIATANKGQPVIVDFPPDRFAGGHLLVVTGGTADSMSLADSSGLNMRTMARARFLQLWGGFSAVATPR
;
A
#
# COMPACT_ATOMS: atom_id res chain seq x y z
N GLY A 1 7.96 3.27 8.22
CA GLY A 1 7.78 2.97 6.78
C GLY A 1 8.80 1.93 6.37
N LEU A 2 8.97 1.71 5.06
CA LEU A 2 10.01 0.82 4.53
C LEU A 2 11.41 1.29 4.96
N LEU A 3 12.26 0.33 5.31
CA LEU A 3 13.70 0.53 5.46
C LEU A 3 14.43 0.30 4.13
N GLU A 4 14.03 -0.77 3.44
CA GLU A 4 14.45 -1.11 2.09
C GLU A 4 13.25 -1.68 1.35
N ASP A 5 13.03 -1.28 0.09
CA ASP A 5 11.89 -1.73 -0.72
C ASP A 5 11.81 -3.26 -0.83
N VAL A 6 12.98 -3.91 -1.04
CA VAL A 6 13.10 -5.36 -1.18
C VAL A 6 12.76 -6.12 0.10
N GLY A 7 12.81 -5.47 1.26
CA GLY A 7 12.54 -6.08 2.56
C GLY A 7 11.14 -6.70 2.62
N LEU A 8 10.15 -6.04 2.03
CA LEU A 8 8.78 -6.54 1.99
C LEU A 8 8.66 -7.84 1.17
N ALA A 9 9.30 -7.88 0.00
CA ALA A 9 9.30 -9.06 -0.86
C ALA A 9 10.01 -10.25 -0.20
N ARG A 10 11.14 -10.00 0.48
CA ARG A 10 11.85 -11.02 1.27
C ARG A 10 10.96 -11.55 2.40
N THR A 11 10.27 -10.68 3.12
CA THR A 11 9.33 -11.09 4.18
C THR A 11 8.19 -11.94 3.62
N LEU A 12 7.50 -11.48 2.56
CA LEU A 12 6.43 -12.24 1.92
C LEU A 12 6.88 -13.62 1.44
N ALA A 13 8.12 -13.74 0.95
CA ALA A 13 8.69 -15.03 0.55
C ALA A 13 8.83 -16.02 1.72
N GLN A 14 9.14 -15.55 2.93
CA GLN A 14 9.20 -16.42 4.13
C GLN A 14 7.84 -17.04 4.47
N PHE A 15 6.75 -16.37 4.11
CA PHE A 15 5.39 -16.85 4.32
C PHE A 15 4.80 -17.59 3.09
N GLY A 16 5.65 -17.97 2.12
CA GLY A 16 5.20 -18.75 0.96
C GLY A 16 4.53 -17.93 -0.15
N PHE A 17 4.66 -16.60 -0.13
CA PHE A 17 4.16 -15.73 -1.19
C PHE A 17 5.27 -15.35 -2.18
N LYS A 18 4.85 -14.80 -3.32
CA LYS A 18 5.67 -13.97 -4.21
C LYS A 18 5.05 -12.58 -4.29
N ALA A 19 5.86 -11.57 -4.58
CA ALA A 19 5.42 -10.18 -4.63
C ALA A 19 5.77 -9.54 -5.96
N SER A 20 4.79 -8.86 -6.58
CA SER A 20 5.06 -7.83 -7.57
C SER A 20 5.09 -6.50 -6.83
N TRP A 21 6.22 -5.79 -6.87
CA TRP A 21 6.42 -4.60 -6.04
C TRP A 21 7.30 -3.55 -6.74
N GLY A 22 7.21 -2.31 -6.28
CA GLY A 22 7.99 -1.17 -6.77
C GLY A 22 7.13 0.07 -6.98
N TYR A 23 7.56 0.92 -7.91
CA TYR A 23 6.96 2.25 -8.16
C TYR A 23 6.27 2.34 -9.53
N GLN A 24 5.84 1.20 -10.07
CA GLN A 24 5.35 1.09 -11.45
C GLN A 24 3.83 1.28 -11.59
N LEU A 25 3.08 1.14 -10.50
CA LEU A 25 1.63 1.29 -10.51
C LEU A 25 1.23 2.75 -10.25
N SER A 26 0.33 3.26 -11.08
CA SER A 26 -0.44 4.47 -10.78
C SER A 26 -1.44 4.22 -9.65
N LEU A 27 -1.95 5.29 -9.03
CA LEU A 27 -2.98 5.16 -7.99
C LEU A 27 -4.24 4.46 -8.50
N ASP A 28 -4.64 4.72 -9.75
CA ASP A 28 -5.79 4.04 -10.35
C ASP A 28 -5.55 2.54 -10.53
N GLN A 29 -4.34 2.12 -10.90
CA GLN A 29 -4.00 0.70 -10.98
C GLN A 29 -3.98 0.03 -9.61
N VAL A 30 -3.50 0.74 -8.57
CA VAL A 30 -3.57 0.27 -7.18
C VAL A 30 -5.03 0.07 -6.75
N ILE A 31 -5.90 1.07 -6.95
CA ILE A 31 -7.32 0.98 -6.61
C ILE A 31 -8.01 -0.13 -7.40
N ALA A 32 -7.78 -0.22 -8.71
CA ALA A 32 -8.38 -1.25 -9.56
C ALA A 32 -7.94 -2.66 -9.15
N THR A 33 -6.70 -2.84 -8.69
CA THR A 33 -6.20 -4.12 -8.17
C THR A 33 -6.88 -4.47 -6.84
N ALA A 34 -6.93 -3.51 -5.92
CA ALA A 34 -7.59 -3.67 -4.63
C ALA A 34 -9.09 -3.99 -4.76
N ASN A 35 -9.80 -3.28 -5.63
CA ASN A 35 -11.23 -3.51 -5.90
C ASN A 35 -11.53 -4.90 -6.52
N LYS A 36 -10.54 -5.59 -7.08
CA LYS A 36 -10.68 -7.00 -7.54
C LYS A 36 -10.55 -8.01 -6.40
N GLY A 37 -10.48 -7.55 -5.15
CA GLY A 37 -10.27 -8.39 -3.99
C GLY A 37 -8.81 -8.77 -3.76
N GLN A 38 -7.87 -8.05 -4.38
CA GLN A 38 -6.44 -8.25 -4.19
C GLN A 38 -5.82 -7.04 -3.45
N PRO A 39 -5.71 -7.09 -2.12
CA PRO A 39 -5.19 -5.97 -1.34
C PRO A 39 -3.76 -5.60 -1.74
N VAL A 40 -3.46 -4.31 -1.71
CA VAL A 40 -2.16 -3.76 -2.12
C VAL A 40 -1.48 -3.12 -0.92
N ILE A 41 -0.28 -3.59 -0.56
CA ILE A 41 0.54 -2.98 0.48
C ILE A 41 1.19 -1.73 -0.09
N VAL A 42 1.15 -0.62 0.65
CA VAL A 42 1.72 0.68 0.23
C VAL A 42 2.54 1.28 1.36
N ASP A 43 3.44 2.20 1.00
CA ASP A 43 4.25 2.96 1.95
C ASP A 43 3.98 4.47 1.83
N PHE A 44 3.82 5.10 2.97
CA PHE A 44 3.98 6.55 3.13
C PHE A 44 5.40 6.83 3.60
N PRO A 45 6.26 7.45 2.78
CA PRO A 45 7.66 7.61 3.11
C PRO A 45 7.87 8.66 4.23
N PRO A 46 9.02 8.62 4.95
CA PRO A 46 9.28 9.46 6.11
C PRO A 46 9.18 10.98 5.87
N ASP A 47 9.45 11.44 4.65
CA ASP A 47 9.34 12.85 4.23
C ASP A 47 7.88 13.32 4.08
N ARG A 48 6.93 12.38 3.95
CA ARG A 48 5.50 12.67 3.81
C ARG A 48 4.68 12.28 5.04
N PHE A 49 5.17 11.31 5.81
CA PHE A 49 4.58 10.88 7.08
C PHE A 49 5.71 10.61 8.05
N ALA A 50 5.80 11.36 9.16
CA ALA A 50 6.93 11.25 10.09
C ALA A 50 7.16 9.80 10.57
N GLY A 51 8.38 9.29 10.40
CA GLY A 51 8.74 7.87 10.70
C GLY A 51 8.35 6.86 9.61
N GLY A 52 7.61 7.31 8.60
CA GLY A 52 7.02 6.53 7.52
C GLY A 52 5.93 5.57 8.02
N HIS A 53 5.09 5.10 7.12
CA HIS A 53 3.95 4.25 7.50
C HIS A 53 3.60 3.20 6.43
N LEU A 54 3.49 1.95 6.84
CA LEU A 54 3.00 0.87 5.99
C LEU A 54 1.52 0.64 6.28
N LEU A 55 0.74 0.50 5.22
CA LEU A 55 -0.69 0.20 5.29
C LEU A 55 -1.15 -0.56 4.05
N VAL A 56 -2.38 -1.04 4.06
CA VAL A 56 -2.94 -1.82 2.97
C VAL A 56 -4.12 -1.10 2.35
N VAL A 57 -4.11 -0.94 1.03
CA VAL A 57 -5.26 -0.51 0.24
C VAL A 57 -6.13 -1.73 -0.04
N THR A 58 -7.38 -1.69 0.41
CA THR A 58 -8.36 -2.77 0.22
C THR A 58 -9.42 -2.43 -0.83
N GLY A 59 -9.46 -1.18 -1.30
CA GLY A 59 -10.31 -0.72 -2.39
C GLY A 59 -10.30 0.79 -2.51
N GLY A 60 -11.21 1.33 -3.32
CA GLY A 60 -11.38 2.77 -3.45
C GLY A 60 -12.34 3.16 -4.57
N THR A 61 -12.59 4.46 -4.66
CA THR A 61 -13.42 5.12 -5.67
C THR A 61 -12.63 6.23 -6.35
N ALA A 62 -13.32 7.08 -7.13
CA ALA A 62 -12.73 8.30 -7.69
C ALA A 62 -12.26 9.28 -6.60
N ASP A 63 -12.89 9.27 -5.42
CA ASP A 63 -12.66 10.30 -4.39
C ASP A 63 -12.17 9.75 -3.05
N SER A 64 -12.23 8.44 -2.84
CA SER A 64 -11.90 7.81 -1.56
C SER A 64 -11.05 6.54 -1.70
N MET A 65 -10.24 6.29 -0.69
CA MET A 65 -9.46 5.07 -0.50
C MET A 65 -10.07 4.27 0.65
N SER A 66 -10.19 2.96 0.48
CA SER A 66 -10.47 2.01 1.57
C SER A 66 -9.16 1.40 2.04
N LEU A 67 -8.92 1.45 3.35
CA LEU A 67 -7.62 1.15 3.96
C LEU A 67 -7.79 0.12 5.08
N ALA A 68 -6.75 -0.70 5.27
CA ALA A 68 -6.49 -1.41 6.50
C ALA A 68 -5.18 -0.87 7.08
N ASP A 69 -5.31 -0.12 8.18
CA ASP A 69 -4.23 0.56 8.87
C ASP A 69 -4.02 -0.06 10.26
N SER A 70 -2.83 -0.58 10.51
CA SER A 70 -2.45 -1.20 11.78
C SER A 70 -2.03 -0.21 12.86
N SER A 71 -2.01 1.10 12.57
CA SER A 71 -1.70 2.13 13.56
C SER A 71 -2.82 2.32 14.58
N GLY A 72 -2.54 3.05 15.67
CA GLY A 72 -3.55 3.47 16.63
C GLY A 72 -4.64 4.38 16.04
N LEU A 73 -4.42 4.95 14.85
CA LEU A 73 -5.41 5.78 14.15
C LEU A 73 -6.47 4.91 13.45
N ASN A 74 -6.17 3.63 13.16
CA ASN A 74 -7.07 2.67 12.54
C ASN A 74 -7.84 3.26 11.35
N MET A 75 -7.11 3.93 10.45
CA MET A 75 -7.71 4.58 9.29
C MET A 75 -8.36 3.53 8.39
N ARG A 76 -9.68 3.60 8.25
CA ARG A 76 -10.45 2.71 7.36
C ARG A 76 -10.76 3.33 6.02
N THR A 77 -10.83 4.66 5.99
CA THR A 77 -11.09 5.43 4.78
C THR A 77 -10.21 6.68 4.77
N MET A 78 -9.85 7.14 3.58
CA MET A 78 -9.11 8.39 3.39
C MET A 78 -9.55 9.05 2.08
N ALA A 79 -9.64 10.38 2.05
CA ALA A 79 -9.83 11.09 0.80
C ALA A 79 -8.67 10.78 -0.17
N ARG A 80 -8.98 10.50 -1.44
CA ARG A 80 -7.98 10.16 -2.47
C ARG A 80 -6.90 11.24 -2.59
N ALA A 81 -7.31 12.51 -2.56
CA ALA A 81 -6.38 13.64 -2.61
C ALA A 81 -5.39 13.64 -1.43
N ARG A 82 -5.86 13.32 -0.21
CA ARG A 82 -5.00 13.22 0.97
C ARG A 82 -4.05 12.02 0.85
N PHE A 83 -4.55 10.88 0.37
CA PHE A 83 -3.70 9.71 0.14
C PHE A 83 -2.57 10.02 -0.83
N LEU A 84 -2.87 10.71 -1.94
CA LEU A 84 -1.87 11.06 -2.96
C LEU A 84 -0.78 11.99 -2.43
N GLN A 85 -1.10 12.89 -1.49
CA GLN A 85 -0.10 13.72 -0.79
C GLN A 85 0.86 12.88 0.06
N LEU A 86 0.37 11.79 0.64
CA LEU A 86 1.15 10.93 1.53
C LEU A 86 1.89 9.82 0.80
N TRP A 87 1.36 9.36 -0.32
CA TRP A 87 1.84 8.15 -1.00
C TRP A 87 3.00 8.42 -1.96
N GLY A 88 4.16 7.82 -1.67
CA GLY A 88 5.38 7.95 -2.46
C GLY A 88 5.42 7.13 -3.75
N GLY A 89 4.33 6.43 -4.10
CA GLY A 89 4.25 5.59 -5.30
C GLY A 89 4.61 4.11 -5.09
N PHE A 90 5.18 3.74 -3.94
CA PHE A 90 5.48 2.35 -3.64
C PHE A 90 4.20 1.52 -3.53
N SER A 91 4.17 0.39 -4.21
CA SER A 91 3.09 -0.59 -4.12
C SER A 91 3.66 -2.01 -4.14
N ALA A 92 2.99 -2.92 -3.45
CA ALA A 92 3.32 -4.34 -3.46
C ALA A 92 2.06 -5.20 -3.40
N VAL A 93 2.01 -6.17 -4.30
CA VAL A 93 0.91 -7.13 -4.44
C VAL A 93 1.44 -8.51 -4.12
N ALA A 94 0.94 -9.10 -3.04
CA ALA A 94 1.26 -10.47 -2.66
C ALA A 94 0.39 -11.46 -3.47
N THR A 95 1.01 -12.54 -3.93
CA THR A 95 0.33 -13.67 -4.58
C THR A 95 0.85 -14.98 -4.01
N PRO A 96 0.00 -16.01 -3.82
CA PRO A 96 0.47 -17.35 -3.48
C PRO A 96 1.49 -17.85 -4.51
N ARG A 97 2.41 -18.71 -4.07
CA ARG A 97 3.32 -19.41 -4.97
C ARG A 97 2.61 -20.48 -5.77
#